data_AF-A0AA86VT77-F1
#
_entry.id   AF-A0AA86VT77-F1
#
_cell.length_a   1.000
_cell.length_b   1.000
_cell.length_c   1.000
_cell.angle_alpha   90.00
_cell.angle_beta   90.00
_cell.angle_gamma   90.00
#
_symmetry.space_group_name_H-M   'P 1'
#
loop_
_entity.id
_entity.type
_entity.pdbx_description
1 polymer ?
#
loop_
_entity_poly.entity_id
_entity_poly.type
_entity_poly.pdbx_seq_one_letter_code
_entity_poly.pdbx_strand_id
1 'polypeptide(L)'
;MPASNFDTQLTLQVVKQQIYQQMCIEQEKITNDVILQQISNPQFNWDRPAKLLNTNKRSLKRWVSETYQRQINQKLTYQDQETLTKYVKQAYNNNYNLCNKDLQLTIKSKLIGQYHWQCFYTAFTNTKRQCIKNSTQINSSKNEENNKIIEELKCILGFE
;
A
#
# COMPACT_ATOMS: atom_id res chain seq x y z
N MET A 1 3.95 -4.56 -1.16
CA MET A 1 3.34 -5.64 -0.37
C MET A 1 3.12 -6.80 -1.32
N PRO A 2 3.36 -8.06 -0.92
CA PRO A 2 2.99 -9.18 -1.78
C PRO A 2 1.51 -9.02 -2.13
N ALA A 3 1.18 -9.20 -3.41
CA ALA A 3 -0.21 -9.33 -3.83
C ALA A 3 -0.83 -10.40 -2.94
N SER A 4 -1.83 -10.04 -2.15
CA SER A 4 -2.53 -11.04 -1.37
C SER A 4 -3.14 -12.05 -2.33
N ASN A 5 -2.95 -13.35 -2.11
CA ASN A 5 -3.61 -14.41 -2.88
C ASN A 5 -5.13 -14.47 -2.70
N PHE A 6 -5.73 -13.44 -2.07
CA PHE A 6 -7.16 -13.32 -1.91
C PHE A 6 -7.77 -12.77 -3.19
N ASP A 7 -8.64 -13.56 -3.82
CA ASP A 7 -9.63 -13.03 -4.74
C ASP A 7 -10.51 -12.04 -3.97
N THR A 8 -10.44 -10.77 -4.36
CA THR A 8 -11.12 -9.70 -3.64
C THR A 8 -12.62 -9.86 -3.69
N GLN A 9 -13.19 -10.21 -4.85
CA GLN A 9 -14.65 -10.32 -4.98
C GLN A 9 -15.19 -11.49 -4.16
N LEU A 10 -14.57 -12.66 -4.31
CA LEU A 10 -14.95 -13.86 -3.57
C LEU A 10 -14.81 -13.66 -2.06
N THR A 11 -13.67 -13.11 -1.61
CA THR A 11 -13.41 -12.91 -0.18
C THR A 11 -14.44 -11.97 0.45
N LEU A 12 -14.77 -10.87 -0.24
CA LEU A 12 -15.78 -9.92 0.23
C LEU A 12 -17.19 -10.53 0.23
N GLN A 13 -17.54 -11.34 -0.76
CA GLN A 13 -18.82 -12.04 -0.80
C GLN A 13 -18.98 -13.03 0.37
N VAL A 14 -17.96 -13.84 0.65
CA VAL A 14 -17.98 -14.79 1.78
C VAL A 14 -18.16 -14.05 3.11
N VAL A 15 -17.48 -12.91 3.30
CA VAL A 15 -17.63 -12.09 4.51
C VAL A 15 -19.02 -11.47 4.59
N LYS A 16 -19.55 -10.91 3.50
CA LYS A 16 -20.92 -10.37 3.46
C LYS A 16 -21.97 -11.44 3.76
N GLN A 17 -21.80 -12.65 3.23
CA GLN A 17 -22.69 -13.77 3.50
C GLN A 17 -22.64 -14.17 4.98
N GLN A 18 -21.46 -14.15 5.60
CA GLN A 18 -21.35 -14.39 7.04
C GLN A 18 -22.05 -13.31 7.87
N ILE A 19 -21.91 -12.04 7.49
CA ILE A 19 -22.61 -10.92 8.14
C ILE A 19 -24.13 -11.10 8.01
N TYR A 20 -24.61 -11.41 6.80
CA TYR A 20 -26.02 -11.73 6.54
C TYR A 20 -26.53 -12.83 7.48
N GLN A 21 -25.79 -13.93 7.59
CA GLN A 21 -26.17 -15.08 8.42
C GLN A 21 -26.18 -14.77 9.92
N GLN A 22 -25.28 -13.89 10.39
CA GLN A 22 -25.17 -13.55 11.81
C GLN A 22 -26.17 -12.46 12.24
N MET A 23 -26.51 -11.54 11.33
CA MET A 23 -27.33 -10.37 11.63
C MET A 23 -28.77 -10.47 11.12
N CYS A 24 -29.06 -11.43 10.23
CA CYS A 24 -30.34 -11.55 9.52
C CYS A 24 -30.75 -10.25 8.78
N ILE A 25 -29.77 -9.49 8.28
CA ILE A 25 -29.99 -8.27 7.48
C ILE A 25 -29.89 -8.63 6.01
N GLU A 26 -30.83 -8.19 5.17
CA GLU A 26 -30.79 -8.33 3.70
C GLU A 26 -29.44 -7.88 3.12
N GLN A 27 -28.89 -8.65 2.17
CA GLN A 27 -27.56 -8.37 1.61
C GLN A 27 -27.44 -6.97 1.00
N GLU A 28 -28.53 -6.43 0.45
CA GLU A 28 -28.60 -5.10 -0.16
C GLU A 28 -28.42 -3.96 0.86
N LYS A 29 -28.74 -4.21 2.14
CA LYS A 29 -28.58 -3.25 3.25
C LYS A 29 -27.18 -3.31 3.89
N ILE A 30 -26.32 -4.23 3.45
CA ILE A 30 -24.96 -4.37 3.97
C ILE A 30 -24.05 -3.33 3.30
N THR A 31 -24.02 -2.13 3.87
CA THR A 31 -23.11 -1.05 3.47
C THR A 31 -21.69 -1.29 3.99
N ASN A 32 -20.71 -0.56 3.45
CA ASN A 32 -19.32 -0.69 3.90
C ASN A 32 -19.13 -0.37 5.40
N ASP A 33 -19.94 0.55 5.94
CA ASP A 33 -19.90 0.91 7.36
C ASP A 33 -20.42 -0.21 8.25
N VAL A 34 -21.51 -0.87 7.85
CA VAL A 34 -22.02 -2.07 8.54
C VAL A 34 -20.97 -3.17 8.54
N ILE A 35 -20.28 -3.36 7.42
CA ILE A 35 -19.21 -4.36 7.33
C ILE A 35 -18.08 -4.01 8.28
N LEU A 36 -17.60 -2.76 8.30
CA LEU A 36 -16.57 -2.32 9.24
C LEU A 36 -16.97 -2.52 10.70
N GLN A 37 -18.23 -2.22 11.04
CA GLN A 37 -18.73 -2.39 12.40
C GLN A 37 -18.71 -3.87 12.80
N GLN A 38 -19.14 -4.77 11.90
CA GLN A 38 -19.18 -6.19 12.17
C GLN A 38 -17.78 -6.82 12.22
N ILE A 39 -16.87 -6.48 11.31
CA ILE A 39 -15.51 -7.06 11.34
C ILE A 39 -14.68 -6.58 12.54
N SER A 40 -15.04 -5.41 13.09
CA SER A 40 -14.49 -4.84 14.33
C SER A 40 -15.10 -5.49 15.58
N ASN A 41 -16.29 -6.10 15.47
CA ASN A 41 -16.97 -6.75 16.58
C ASN A 41 -16.19 -8.01 17.04
N PRO A 42 -15.80 -8.11 18.32
CA PRO A 42 -15.10 -9.29 18.84
C PRO A 42 -15.92 -10.59 18.73
N GLN A 43 -17.25 -10.49 18.63
CA GLN A 43 -18.17 -11.63 18.48
C GLN A 43 -18.38 -12.08 17.02
N PHE A 44 -17.76 -11.40 16.05
CA PHE A 44 -17.88 -11.82 14.65
C PHE A 44 -17.17 -13.15 14.41
N ASN A 45 -17.90 -14.13 13.88
CA ASN A 45 -17.37 -15.46 13.64
C ASN A 45 -16.51 -15.50 12.37
N TRP A 46 -15.19 -15.44 12.56
CA TRP A 46 -14.20 -15.53 11.49
C TRP A 46 -13.90 -16.96 11.03
N ASP A 47 -14.26 -17.98 11.80
CA ASP A 47 -13.83 -19.36 11.55
C ASP A 47 -14.48 -19.91 10.28
N ARG A 48 -15.76 -19.61 10.05
CA ARG A 48 -16.48 -20.05 8.85
C ARG A 48 -15.93 -19.42 7.57
N PRO A 49 -15.79 -18.08 7.46
CA PRO A 49 -15.12 -17.44 6.32
C PRO A 49 -13.69 -17.95 6.08
N ALA A 50 -12.91 -18.12 7.14
CA ALA A 50 -11.53 -18.58 7.03
C ALA A 50 -11.45 -20.02 6.48
N LYS A 51 -12.35 -20.91 6.94
CA LYS A 51 -12.45 -22.28 6.44
C LYS A 51 -12.86 -22.34 4.97
N LEU A 52 -13.84 -21.54 4.55
CA LEU A 52 -14.30 -21.49 3.15
C LEU A 52 -13.21 -20.99 2.19
N LEU A 53 -12.38 -20.05 2.65
CA LEU A 53 -11.29 -19.46 1.87
C LEU A 53 -9.95 -20.19 2.05
N ASN A 54 -9.94 -21.33 2.75
CA ASN A 54 -8.75 -22.11 3.08
C ASN A 54 -7.59 -21.23 3.60
N THR A 55 -7.88 -20.38 4.59
CA THR A 55 -6.93 -19.39 5.12
C THR A 55 -6.97 -19.30 6.65
N ASN A 56 -6.02 -18.58 7.23
CA ASN A 56 -6.01 -18.30 8.68
C ASN A 56 -6.91 -17.10 9.01
N LYS A 57 -7.72 -17.23 10.07
CA LYS A 57 -8.60 -16.16 10.60
C LYS A 57 -7.90 -14.81 10.80
N ARG A 58 -6.66 -14.82 11.31
CA ARG A 58 -5.87 -13.61 11.56
C ARG A 58 -5.50 -12.92 10.25
N SER A 59 -5.07 -13.69 9.26
CA SER A 59 -4.72 -13.19 7.94
C SER A 59 -5.94 -12.62 7.23
N LEU A 60 -7.07 -13.34 7.28
CA LEU A 60 -8.33 -12.89 6.70
C LEU A 60 -8.85 -11.62 7.38
N LYS A 61 -8.95 -11.60 8.71
CA LYS A 61 -9.40 -10.43 9.48
C LYS A 61 -8.57 -9.19 9.15
N ARG A 62 -7.25 -9.33 9.13
CA ARG A 62 -6.34 -8.25 8.76
C ARG A 62 -6.59 -7.77 7.33
N TRP A 63 -6.67 -8.68 6.38
CA TRP A 63 -6.87 -8.34 4.99
C TRP A 63 -8.21 -7.63 4.75
N VAL A 64 -9.30 -8.15 5.30
CA VAL A 64 -10.66 -7.58 5.16
C VAL A 64 -10.71 -6.19 5.79
N SER A 65 -10.14 -6.02 6.98
CA SER A 65 -10.04 -4.72 7.64
C SER A 65 -9.25 -3.72 6.80
N GLU A 66 -8.10 -4.12 6.25
CA GLU A 66 -7.30 -3.25 5.37
C GLU A 66 -8.05 -2.89 4.08
N THR A 67 -8.75 -3.84 3.46
CA THR A 67 -9.51 -3.64 2.21
C THR A 67 -10.65 -2.65 2.40
N TYR A 68 -11.52 -2.84 3.40
CA TYR A 68 -12.63 -1.93 3.64
C TYR A 68 -12.17 -0.57 4.14
N GLN A 69 -11.13 -0.50 4.98
CA GLN A 69 -10.54 0.77 5.34
C GLN A 69 -9.98 1.52 4.12
N ARG A 70 -9.42 0.83 3.12
CA ARG A 70 -8.98 1.47 1.86
C ARG A 70 -10.14 1.90 0.97
N GLN A 71 -11.28 1.23 1.01
CA GLN A 71 -12.47 1.63 0.25
C GLN A 71 -13.15 2.85 0.86
N ILE A 72 -13.14 2.97 2.19
CA ILE A 72 -13.76 4.07 2.93
C ILE A 72 -12.85 5.29 2.97
N ASN A 73 -11.54 5.07 3.13
CA ASN A 73 -10.59 6.17 3.13
C ASN A 73 -10.46 6.74 1.71
N GLN A 74 -10.69 8.05 1.58
CA GLN A 74 -10.57 8.77 0.32
C GLN A 74 -9.23 8.49 -0.36
N LYS A 75 -9.26 8.12 -1.64
CA LYS A 75 -8.04 8.03 -2.46
C LYS A 75 -7.44 9.43 -2.59
N LEU A 76 -6.10 9.52 -2.61
CA LEU A 76 -5.43 10.78 -2.90
C LEU A 76 -5.82 11.26 -4.30
N THR A 77 -6.05 12.56 -4.42
CA THR A 77 -6.17 13.21 -5.72
C THR A 77 -4.85 13.11 -6.49
N TYR A 78 -4.90 13.23 -7.82
CA TYR A 78 -3.70 13.23 -8.64
C TYR A 78 -2.71 14.33 -8.23
N GLN A 79 -3.22 15.53 -7.94
CA GLN A 79 -2.41 16.67 -7.49
C GLN A 79 -1.73 16.41 -6.13
N ASP A 80 -2.43 15.78 -5.19
CA ASP A 80 -1.84 15.40 -3.90
C ASP A 80 -0.83 14.26 -4.04
N GLN A 81 -1.04 13.34 -4.99
CA GLN A 81 -0.09 12.29 -5.33
C GLN A 81 1.23 12.87 -5.88
N GLU A 82 1.16 13.88 -6.75
CA GLU A 82 2.34 14.60 -7.26
C GLU A 82 3.06 15.35 -6.15
N THR A 83 2.30 16.05 -5.30
CA THR A 83 2.83 16.81 -4.16
C THR A 83 3.55 15.88 -3.17
N LEU A 84 2.92 14.76 -2.82
CA LEU A 84 3.51 13.72 -1.99
C LEU A 84 4.81 13.21 -2.61
N THR A 85 4.80 12.92 -3.90
CA THR A 85 5.99 12.42 -4.62
C THR A 85 7.13 13.42 -4.61
N LYS A 86 6.83 14.71 -4.85
CA LYS A 86 7.81 15.79 -4.81
C LYS A 86 8.50 15.86 -3.43
N TYR A 87 7.71 15.92 -2.36
CA TYR A 87 8.27 16.04 -1.01
C TYR A 87 9.01 14.80 -0.53
N VAL A 88 8.52 13.60 -0.87
CA VAL A 88 9.22 12.35 -0.54
C VAL A 88 10.57 12.26 -1.27
N LYS A 89 10.61 12.62 -2.56
CA LYS A 89 11.87 12.66 -3.33
C LYS A 89 12.85 13.68 -2.76
N GLN A 90 12.37 14.88 -2.43
CA GLN A 90 13.22 15.92 -1.83
C GLN A 90 13.79 15.46 -0.49
N ALA A 91 12.94 14.89 0.38
CA ALA A 91 13.39 14.36 1.66
C ALA A 91 14.40 13.23 1.49
N TYR A 92 14.18 12.33 0.53
CA TYR A 92 15.11 11.25 0.21
C TYR A 92 16.47 11.78 -0.27
N ASN A 93 16.48 12.71 -1.24
CA ASN A 93 17.70 13.28 -1.79
C ASN A 93 18.52 14.09 -0.77
N ASN A 94 17.83 14.71 0.20
CA ASN A 94 18.45 15.44 1.29
C ASN A 94 18.88 14.53 2.46
N ASN A 95 18.85 13.19 2.29
CA ASN A 95 19.19 12.20 3.32
C ASN A 95 18.37 12.32 4.61
N TYR A 96 17.14 12.84 4.54
CA TYR A 96 16.26 12.85 5.71
C TYR A 96 15.78 11.44 6.05
N ASN A 97 15.64 11.18 7.34
CA ASN A 97 15.05 9.95 7.82
C ASN A 97 13.54 9.90 7.49
N LEU A 98 13.17 9.19 6.42
CA LEU A 98 11.77 8.99 6.01
C LEU A 98 10.91 8.22 7.02
N CYS A 99 11.50 7.64 8.07
CA CYS A 99 10.76 7.03 9.18
C CYS A 99 10.40 8.06 10.28
N ASN A 100 10.88 9.30 10.18
CA ASN A 100 10.54 10.37 11.12
C ASN A 100 9.05 10.74 11.01
N LYS A 101 8.33 10.66 12.13
CA LYS A 101 6.90 10.99 12.21
C LYS A 101 6.63 12.48 11.95
N ASP A 102 7.50 13.37 12.40
CA ASP A 102 7.31 14.81 12.24
C ASP A 102 7.41 15.22 10.77
N LEU A 103 8.35 14.60 10.04
CA LEU A 103 8.46 14.75 8.60
C LEU A 103 7.19 14.24 7.90
N GLN A 104 6.70 13.06 8.29
CA GLN A 104 5.48 12.48 7.71
C GLN A 104 4.26 13.38 7.96
N LEU A 105 4.11 13.92 9.18
CA LEU A 105 3.05 14.87 9.52
C LEU A 105 3.16 16.16 8.70
N THR A 106 4.38 16.69 8.55
CA THR A 106 4.66 17.88 7.73
C THR A 106 4.31 17.67 6.27
N ILE A 107 4.60 16.49 5.71
CA ILE A 107 4.24 16.18 4.32
C ILE A 107 2.72 16.03 4.21
N LYS A 108 2.08 15.38 5.17
CA LYS A 108 0.62 15.23 5.19
C LYS A 108 -0.09 16.59 5.24
N SER A 109 0.41 17.54 6.04
CA SER A 109 -0.20 18.87 6.17
C SER A 109 -0.04 19.74 4.92
N LYS A 110 0.82 19.35 3.98
CA LYS A 110 0.98 20.03 2.68
C LYS A 110 0.07 19.49 1.58
N LEU A 111 -0.68 18.43 1.86
CA LEU A 111 -1.70 17.92 0.94
C LEU A 111 -2.95 18.79 1.02
N ILE A 112 -3.62 18.97 -0.11
CA ILE A 112 -4.85 19.75 -0.25
C ILE A 112 -6.00 19.04 0.46
N GLY A 113 -6.10 17.71 0.28
CA GLY A 113 -7.13 16.91 0.91
C GLY A 113 -6.88 16.62 2.40
N GLN A 114 -7.95 16.58 3.18
CA GLN A 114 -7.92 16.10 4.57
C GLN A 114 -8.02 14.58 4.61
N TYR A 115 -6.87 13.91 4.43
CA TYR A 115 -6.83 12.45 4.40
C TYR A 115 -6.75 11.82 5.80
N HIS A 116 -7.42 10.70 5.97
CA HIS A 116 -7.19 9.82 7.10
C HIS A 116 -5.71 9.36 7.14
N TRP A 117 -5.14 9.23 8.34
CA TRP A 117 -3.71 8.89 8.50
C TRP A 117 -3.33 7.61 7.75
N GLN A 118 -4.18 6.58 7.81
CA GLN A 118 -3.91 5.30 7.14
C GLN A 118 -3.79 5.43 5.62
N CYS A 119 -4.59 6.31 5.00
CA CYS A 119 -4.51 6.55 3.56
C CYS A 119 -3.21 7.24 3.18
N PHE A 120 -2.92 8.34 3.85
CA PHE A 120 -1.66 9.07 3.71
C PHE A 120 -0.46 8.14 3.89
N TYR A 121 -0.44 7.36 4.98
CA TYR A 121 0.68 6.47 5.30
C TYR A 121 0.89 5.39 4.25
N THR A 122 -0.19 4.83 3.71
CA THR A 122 -0.14 3.84 2.63
C THR A 122 0.44 4.46 1.36
N ALA A 123 -0.06 5.63 0.95
CA ALA A 123 0.44 6.35 -0.21
C ALA A 123 1.92 6.71 -0.05
N PHE A 124 2.28 7.30 1.10
CA PHE A 124 3.65 7.67 1.45
C PHE A 124 4.60 6.47 1.37
N THR A 125 4.20 5.33 1.93
CA THR A 125 5.02 4.09 1.90
C THR A 125 5.24 3.58 0.48
N ASN A 126 4.22 3.65 -0.37
CA ASN A 126 4.33 3.24 -1.77
C ASN A 126 5.25 4.19 -2.56
N THR A 127 5.09 5.50 -2.39
CA THR A 127 5.95 6.51 -2.99
C THR A 127 7.40 6.36 -2.54
N LYS A 128 7.65 6.15 -1.23
CA LYS A 128 8.98 5.88 -0.69
C LYS A 128 9.63 4.67 -1.36
N ARG A 129 8.91 3.55 -1.47
CA ARG A 129 9.42 2.34 -2.14
C ARG A 129 9.76 2.60 -3.60
N GLN A 130 8.93 3.36 -4.31
CA GLN A 130 9.18 3.72 -5.70
C GLN A 130 10.44 4.60 -5.85
N CYS A 131 10.65 5.56 -4.96
CA CYS A 131 11.85 6.39 -4.96
C CYS A 131 13.12 5.56 -4.75
N ILE A 132 13.10 4.63 -3.79
CA ILE A 132 14.22 3.70 -3.53
C ILE A 132 14.49 2.86 -4.77
N LYS A 133 13.46 2.22 -5.36
CA LYS A 133 13.59 1.37 -6.55
C LYS A 133 14.19 2.13 -7.75
N ASN A 134 13.73 3.35 -7.99
CA ASN A 134 14.26 4.18 -9.07
C ASN A 134 15.73 4.55 -8.84
N SER A 135 16.13 4.85 -7.59
CA SER A 135 17.52 5.15 -7.28
C SER A 135 18.45 3.94 -7.47
N THR A 136 17.99 2.73 -7.12
CA THR A 136 18.78 1.51 -7.35
C THR A 136 18.95 1.19 -8.83
N GLN A 137 17.92 1.46 -9.66
CA GLN A 137 18.01 1.26 -11.11
C GLN A 137 18.93 2.27 -11.81
N ILE A 138 18.95 3.53 -11.34
CA ILE A 138 19.86 4.55 -11.87
C ILE A 138 21.32 4.20 -11.56
N ASN A 139 21.58 3.63 -10.37
CA ASN A 139 22.94 3.21 -10.00
C ASN A 139 23.40 1.99 -10.79
N SER A 140 22.52 1.02 -11.08
CA SER A 140 22.86 -0.11 -11.93
C SER A 140 23.13 0.32 -13.38
N SER A 141 22.31 1.22 -13.95
CA SER A 141 22.53 1.70 -15.32
C SER A 141 23.81 2.52 -15.47
N LYS A 142 24.14 3.36 -14.48
CA LYS A 142 25.41 4.10 -14.46
C LYS A 142 26.63 3.19 -14.37
N ASN A 143 26.55 2.10 -13.61
CA ASN A 143 27.63 1.12 -13.54
C ASN A 143 27.81 0.35 -14.86
N GLU A 144 26.72 0.01 -15.54
CA GLU A 144 26.79 -0.61 -16.87
C GLU A 144 27.40 0.33 -17.91
N GLU A 145 27.03 1.60 -17.89
CA GLU A 145 27.55 2.63 -18.80
C GLU A 145 29.05 2.92 -18.52
N ASN A 146 29.44 3.01 -17.25
CA ASN A 146 30.86 3.12 -16.86
C ASN A 146 31.67 1.89 -17.27
N ASN A 147 31.12 0.68 -17.13
CA ASN A 147 31.81 -0.54 -17.56
C ASN A 147 31.98 -0.59 -19.08
N LYS A 148 30.99 -0.12 -19.86
CA LYS A 148 31.14 0.02 -21.32
C LYS A 148 32.24 1.01 -21.69
N ILE A 149 32.29 2.17 -21.04
CA ILE A 149 33.36 3.17 -21.26
C ILE A 149 34.73 2.58 -20.92
N ILE A 150 34.84 1.82 -19.82
CA ILE A 150 36.09 1.16 -19.43
C ILE A 150 36.51 0.11 -20.48
N GLU A 151 35.59 -0.71 -20.98
CA GLU A 151 35.87 -1.69 -22.03
C GLU A 151 36.29 -1.01 -23.34
N GLU A 152 35.62 0.07 -23.75
CA GLU A 152 36.02 0.86 -24.92
C GLU A 152 37.41 1.47 -24.75
N LEU A 153 37.74 1.99 -23.57
CA LEU A 153 39.07 2.53 -23.26
C LEU A 153 40.16 1.45 -23.25
N LYS A 154 39.88 0.25 -22.75
CA LYS A 154 40.82 -0.89 -22.82
C LYS A 154 41.11 -1.28 -24.27
N CYS A 155 40.09 -1.33 -25.12
CA CYS A 155 40.27 -1.61 -26.55
C CYS A 155 41.12 -0.54 -27.25
N ILE A 156 40.94 0.74 -26.92
CA ILE A 156 41.72 1.84 -27.51
C ILE A 156 43.18 1.82 -27.04
N LEU A 157 43.42 1.49 -25.77
CA LEU A 157 44.76 1.50 -25.16
C LEU A 157 45.54 0.19 -25.35
N GLY A 158 44.94 -0.84 -25.95
CA GLY A 158 45.61 -2.12 -26.24
C GLY A 158 45.90 -2.96 -24.99
N PHE A 159 45.12 -2.78 -23.91
CA PHE A 159 45.18 -3.65 -22.73
C PHE A 159 44.28 -4.87 -22.96
N GLU A 160 44.88 -6.03 -23.23
CA GLU A 160 44.23 -7.35 -23.14
C GLU A 160 44.19 -7.87 -21.70
#